data_AF-A0A1M3E9U3-F1
#
_entry.id   AF-A0A1M3E9U3-F1
#
_cell.length_a   1.000
_cell.length_b   1.000
_cell.length_c   1.000
_cell.angle_alpha   90.00
_cell.angle_beta   90.00
_cell.angle_gamma   90.00
#
_symmetry.space_group_name_H-M   'P 1'
#
loop_
_entity.id
_entity.type
_entity.pdbx_description
1 polymer ?
#
loop_
_entity_poly.entity_id
_entity_poly.type
_entity_poly.pdbx_seq_one_letter_code
_entity_poly.pdbx_strand_id
1 'polypeptide(L)'
;MKTYRPYSNKCLKILLLILFVACEQTANSQWLEWDCRGNSSIEEFSTYLDDMKSRGYAPTNINLIAIAGETKVSSIWKKANINDWACWYGMDKNGLARKANEFKEVGMCPVDISAYKESGTIKYAAIWQKTNYKWILELEIPSSLLANKITEYARQGYYLKDVNGIATINGIFYACLFDGEAKGIQKISYNLPEQDYQRESNQFSEEGYYPVDVNYFNDFGVLKCNAIWVKSTDDWESRRGYNEVEFQNFLDKKTDEGFIPIDLDQYYLDGIDYYGATLVRPTSTLRSRNQMSINDREIINTSSNENKTLNIQPVMQQTEVWCWLATGEMILKHYNIPSINPRGNYQCGIIGSIFPGSNCSYDCFQCVRGSGSNAMTVKMFKDYSWIAGKKVFESNEGKELNFETIKANIRSERPILCGLSPNHRIYNYGAEHVVVLIGYKLIEGIPYVIINDPFPYPRIKNIYLNAGGVELNNFQYQISLKAFTNNLFWHWSLYNIALN
;
A
#
# COMPACT_ATOMS: atom_id res chain seq x y z
N MET A 1 61.33 -12.58 -4.01
CA MET A 1 61.91 -11.52 -3.14
C MET A 1 60.81 -10.52 -2.84
N LYS A 2 60.30 -10.51 -1.60
CA LYS A 2 60.52 -9.44 -0.59
C LYS A 2 60.08 -8.05 -1.11
N THR A 3 58.86 -7.58 -0.86
CA THR A 3 58.36 -6.89 0.35
C THR A 3 59.08 -5.59 0.74
N TYR A 4 58.25 -4.62 1.18
CA TYR A 4 58.49 -3.49 2.11
C TYR A 4 58.65 -2.03 1.61
N ARG A 5 57.55 -1.29 1.87
CA ARG A 5 57.36 0.11 2.35
C ARG A 5 58.50 0.68 3.24
N PRO A 6 58.64 2.02 3.43
CA PRO A 6 57.94 2.71 4.53
C PRO A 6 57.47 4.17 4.29
N TYR A 7 56.55 4.59 5.18
CA TYR A 7 56.04 5.93 5.44
C TYR A 7 57.10 6.92 5.96
N SER A 8 56.85 8.24 5.81
CA SER A 8 57.12 9.19 6.90
C SER A 8 56.17 10.39 6.90
N ASN A 9 55.45 10.51 8.02
CA ASN A 9 54.54 11.58 8.43
C ASN A 9 55.25 12.85 8.95
N LYS A 10 54.46 13.93 9.03
CA LYS A 10 54.45 15.09 9.97
C LYS A 10 54.73 16.43 9.27
N CYS A 11 54.00 17.54 9.46
CA CYS A 11 52.81 17.96 10.23
C CYS A 11 52.37 19.31 9.58
N LEU A 12 51.10 19.74 9.49
CA LEU A 12 50.35 20.44 10.56
C LEU A 12 48.90 20.70 10.06
N LYS A 13 47.90 19.96 10.56
CA LYS A 13 46.75 20.41 11.39
C LYS A 13 46.07 21.74 10.98
N ILE A 14 44.93 21.65 10.30
CA ILE A 14 43.69 22.33 10.73
C ILE A 14 42.58 21.27 10.76
N LEU A 15 42.03 21.10 11.96
CA LEU A 15 41.00 20.14 12.33
C LEU A 15 39.65 20.84 12.11
N LEU A 16 38.90 20.48 11.07
CA LEU A 16 37.45 20.68 11.08
C LEU A 16 36.82 19.29 11.18
N LEU A 17 36.49 18.92 12.41
CA LEU A 17 35.52 17.87 12.70
C LEU A 17 34.21 18.29 12.05
N ILE A 18 33.89 17.76 10.87
CA ILE A 18 32.50 17.56 10.50
C ILE A 18 32.19 16.17 11.02
N LEU A 19 31.57 16.15 12.21
CA LEU A 19 30.84 15.00 12.70
C LEU A 19 29.92 14.53 11.57
N PHE A 20 30.27 13.41 10.94
CA PHE A 20 29.27 12.50 10.43
C PHE A 20 28.48 12.03 11.64
N VAL A 21 27.45 12.81 12.02
CA VAL A 21 26.28 12.21 12.64
C VAL A 21 25.66 11.39 11.52
N ALA A 22 26.13 10.15 11.39
CA ALA A 22 25.26 9.08 10.97
C ALA A 22 24.12 9.09 11.98
N CYS A 23 23.09 9.88 11.68
CA CYS A 23 21.79 9.69 12.27
C CYS A 23 21.34 8.37 11.67
N GLU A 24 21.70 7.27 12.35
CA GLU A 24 20.92 6.05 12.30
C GLU A 24 19.48 6.49 12.50
N GLN A 25 18.73 6.62 11.41
CA GLN A 25 17.29 6.68 11.45
C GLN A 25 16.78 5.29 11.84
N THR A 26 17.10 4.85 13.05
CA THR A 26 16.31 3.86 13.77
C THR A 26 15.19 4.62 14.47
N ALA A 27 14.20 5.04 13.68
CA ALA A 27 12.95 5.59 14.18
C ALA A 27 11.80 4.82 13.53
N ASN A 28 11.50 3.65 14.11
CA ASN A 28 10.26 2.88 14.03
C ASN A 28 9.42 3.01 12.74
N SER A 29 9.79 2.25 11.70
CA SER A 29 8.81 1.74 10.73
C SER A 29 8.07 0.54 11.35
N GLN A 30 7.22 0.77 12.35
CA GLN A 30 6.29 -0.27 12.83
C GLN A 30 4.96 -0.20 12.09
N TRP A 31 4.96 -0.19 10.76
CA TRP A 31 3.69 -0.17 10.03
C TRP A 31 3.77 -1.12 8.83
N LEU A 32 3.13 -2.27 9.06
CA LEU A 32 2.96 -3.49 8.27
C LEU A 32 4.17 -4.45 8.21
N GLU A 33 4.03 -5.56 8.95
CA GLU A 33 4.83 -6.79 8.78
C GLU A 33 4.59 -7.46 7.42
N TRP A 34 3.80 -6.83 6.53
CA TRP A 34 3.41 -7.34 5.22
C TRP A 34 3.24 -6.22 4.19
N ASP A 35 3.25 -6.57 2.90
CA ASP A 35 2.89 -5.70 1.77
C ASP A 35 2.15 -6.55 0.72
N CYS A 36 1.38 -5.94 -0.17
CA CYS A 36 0.57 -6.64 -1.17
C CYS A 36 0.47 -5.81 -2.44
N ARG A 37 0.66 -6.45 -3.60
CA ARG A 37 0.65 -5.77 -4.89
C ARG A 37 0.01 -6.65 -5.96
N GLY A 38 -0.90 -6.10 -6.74
CA GLY A 38 -1.48 -6.72 -7.93
C GLY A 38 -0.94 -6.12 -9.23
N ASN A 39 -1.32 -6.71 -10.37
CA ASN A 39 -1.17 -6.14 -11.72
C ASN A 39 0.22 -5.69 -12.18
N SER A 40 1.29 -6.18 -11.56
CA SER A 40 2.65 -5.73 -11.92
C SER A 40 3.10 -6.42 -13.20
N SER A 41 3.71 -5.70 -14.13
CA SER A 41 4.45 -6.35 -15.22
C SER A 41 5.62 -7.16 -14.65
N ILE A 42 6.19 -8.10 -15.43
CA ILE A 42 7.38 -8.85 -15.00
C ILE A 42 8.56 -7.91 -14.67
N GLU A 43 8.73 -6.81 -15.40
CA GLU A 43 9.82 -5.84 -15.17
C GLU A 43 9.58 -5.05 -13.88
N GLU A 44 8.34 -4.63 -13.64
CA GLU A 44 7.93 -3.96 -12.40
C GLU A 44 8.07 -4.89 -11.21
N PHE A 45 7.65 -6.15 -11.34
CA PHE A 45 7.78 -7.17 -10.31
C PHE A 45 9.25 -7.45 -10.00
N SER A 46 10.12 -7.57 -11.00
CA SER A 46 11.56 -7.76 -10.78
C SER A 46 12.16 -6.59 -9.98
N THR A 47 11.83 -5.35 -10.37
CA THR A 47 12.31 -4.15 -9.67
C THR A 47 11.78 -4.10 -8.24
N TYR A 48 10.50 -4.44 -8.05
CA TYR A 48 9.86 -4.45 -6.75
C TYR A 48 10.39 -5.57 -5.85
N LEU A 49 10.75 -6.73 -6.43
CA LEU A 49 11.36 -7.84 -5.70
C LEU A 49 12.72 -7.47 -5.11
N ASP A 50 13.55 -6.76 -5.87
CA ASP A 50 14.83 -6.24 -5.39
C ASP A 50 14.65 -5.18 -4.29
N ASP A 51 13.69 -4.27 -4.47
CA ASP A 51 13.33 -3.27 -3.45
C ASP A 51 12.84 -3.93 -2.16
N MET A 52 11.89 -4.86 -2.24
CA MET A 52 11.35 -5.59 -1.10
C MET A 52 12.43 -6.38 -0.36
N LYS A 53 13.34 -7.03 -1.10
CA LYS A 53 14.50 -7.70 -0.53
C LYS A 53 15.39 -6.71 0.23
N SER A 54 15.69 -5.55 -0.35
CA SER A 54 16.50 -4.50 0.31
C SER A 54 15.84 -3.98 1.60
N ARG A 55 14.50 -4.02 1.66
CA ARG A 55 13.70 -3.65 2.82
C ARG A 55 13.48 -4.79 3.81
N GLY A 56 14.06 -5.97 3.60
CA GLY A 56 13.93 -7.12 4.51
C GLY A 56 12.55 -7.80 4.47
N TYR A 57 11.94 -7.85 3.30
CA TYR A 57 10.71 -8.62 3.04
C TYR A 57 11.01 -9.85 2.19
N ALA A 58 10.16 -10.87 2.33
CA ALA A 58 10.07 -12.05 1.47
C ALA A 58 8.66 -12.13 0.88
N PRO A 59 8.50 -12.57 -0.37
CA PRO A 59 7.19 -12.92 -0.86
C PRO A 59 6.69 -14.17 -0.12
N THR A 60 5.39 -14.27 0.11
CA THR A 60 4.73 -15.42 0.75
C THR A 60 3.63 -16.03 -0.11
N ASN A 61 3.14 -15.29 -1.09
CA ASN A 61 2.22 -15.74 -2.12
C ASN A 61 2.53 -14.99 -3.41
N ILE A 62 2.47 -15.68 -4.54
CA ILE A 62 2.64 -15.12 -5.87
C ILE A 62 1.64 -15.76 -6.81
N ASN A 63 0.97 -14.96 -7.63
CA ASN A 63 0.16 -15.44 -8.73
C ASN A 63 0.57 -14.73 -10.01
N LEU A 64 0.77 -15.50 -11.07
CA LEU A 64 1.12 -15.00 -12.40
C LEU A 64 0.05 -15.41 -13.39
N ILE A 65 -0.30 -14.49 -14.27
CA ILE A 65 -1.25 -14.73 -15.34
C ILE A 65 -0.78 -14.00 -16.60
N ALA A 66 -0.90 -14.62 -17.78
CA ALA A 66 -0.69 -13.93 -19.03
C ALA A 66 -2.01 -13.35 -19.56
N ILE A 67 -2.03 -12.05 -19.77
CA ILE A 67 -3.18 -11.27 -20.23
C ILE A 67 -2.76 -10.50 -21.47
N ALA A 68 -3.47 -10.68 -22.59
CA ALA A 68 -3.20 -9.99 -23.85
C ALA A 68 -1.73 -10.04 -24.34
N GLY A 69 -0.99 -11.10 -24.00
CA GLY A 69 0.43 -11.26 -24.37
C GLY A 69 1.43 -10.68 -23.37
N GLU A 70 0.97 -10.11 -22.27
CA GLU A 70 1.81 -9.63 -21.16
C GLU A 70 1.60 -10.52 -19.92
N THR A 71 2.68 -10.88 -19.23
CA THR A 71 2.60 -11.59 -17.95
C THR A 71 2.48 -10.60 -16.80
N LYS A 72 1.37 -10.69 -16.07
CA LYS A 72 1.06 -9.91 -14.87
C LYS A 72 1.35 -10.74 -13.62
N VAL A 73 1.77 -10.04 -12.56
CA VAL A 73 2.13 -10.63 -11.28
C VAL A 73 1.38 -9.95 -10.16
N SER A 74 0.74 -10.76 -9.32
CA SER A 74 0.23 -10.37 -8.01
C SER A 74 1.02 -11.08 -6.91
N SER A 75 1.28 -10.41 -5.79
CA SER A 75 2.14 -10.93 -4.73
C SER A 75 1.81 -10.37 -3.36
N ILE A 76 1.96 -11.21 -2.33
CA ILE A 76 1.91 -10.84 -0.92
C ILE A 76 3.32 -11.02 -0.34
N TRP A 77 3.73 -10.10 0.53
CA TRP A 77 5.05 -10.04 1.11
C TRP A 77 4.96 -9.95 2.63
N LYS A 78 5.96 -10.48 3.33
CA LYS A 78 6.09 -10.37 4.79
C LYS A 78 7.54 -10.09 5.21
N LYS A 79 7.74 -9.46 6.37
CA LYS A 79 9.07 -9.28 6.94
C LYS A 79 9.74 -10.64 7.17
N ALA A 80 10.96 -10.77 6.68
CA ALA A 80 11.73 -12.01 6.79
C ALA A 80 13.23 -11.72 6.67
N ASN A 81 14.04 -12.69 7.08
CA ASN A 81 15.48 -12.64 6.83
C ASN A 81 15.74 -12.84 5.33
N ILE A 82 16.48 -11.92 4.72
CA ILE A 82 16.74 -11.88 3.27
C ILE A 82 17.50 -13.10 2.73
N ASN A 83 18.16 -13.86 3.62
CA ASN A 83 18.90 -15.07 3.27
C ASN A 83 18.06 -16.35 3.40
N ASP A 84 16.83 -16.23 3.91
CA ASP A 84 15.96 -17.36 4.21
C ASP A 84 14.86 -17.55 3.17
N TRP A 85 14.96 -16.90 2.00
CA TRP A 85 14.00 -17.08 0.92
C TRP A 85 14.61 -16.94 -0.47
N ALA A 86 13.91 -17.52 -1.44
CA ALA A 86 14.16 -17.33 -2.87
C ALA A 86 12.83 -17.32 -3.63
N CYS A 87 12.79 -16.62 -4.76
CA CYS A 87 11.61 -16.58 -5.63
C CYS A 87 12.08 -16.59 -7.08
N TRP A 88 11.55 -17.52 -7.88
CA TRP A 88 11.85 -17.64 -9.30
C TRP A 88 10.57 -17.86 -10.11
N TYR A 89 10.59 -17.39 -11.35
CA TYR A 89 9.44 -17.35 -12.27
C TYR A 89 9.89 -17.59 -13.72
N GLY A 90 8.95 -17.81 -14.64
CA GLY A 90 9.24 -18.09 -16.06
C GLY A 90 9.83 -19.47 -16.35
N MET A 91 9.80 -20.38 -15.36
CA MET A 91 10.40 -21.71 -15.46
C MET A 91 9.52 -22.66 -16.26
N ASP A 92 10.12 -23.57 -17.02
CA ASP A 92 9.42 -24.78 -17.47
C ASP A 92 9.44 -25.87 -16.37
N LYS A 93 8.79 -27.01 -16.63
CA LYS A 93 8.74 -28.15 -15.70
C LYS A 93 10.13 -28.60 -15.23
N ASN A 94 11.08 -28.69 -16.15
CA ASN A 94 12.44 -29.15 -15.85
C ASN A 94 13.22 -28.09 -15.06
N GLY A 95 13.01 -26.82 -15.35
CA GLY A 95 13.53 -25.68 -14.62
C GLY A 95 13.06 -25.72 -13.18
N LEU A 96 11.75 -25.78 -12.95
CA LEU A 96 11.19 -25.85 -11.61
C LEU A 96 11.74 -27.07 -10.83
N ALA A 97 11.82 -28.24 -11.46
CA ALA A 97 12.40 -29.43 -10.82
C ALA A 97 13.89 -29.25 -10.44
N ARG A 98 14.72 -28.64 -11.31
CA ARG A 98 16.13 -28.32 -10.99
C ARG A 98 16.21 -27.38 -9.79
N LYS A 99 15.39 -26.33 -9.78
CA LYS A 99 15.39 -25.32 -8.73
C LYS A 99 14.88 -25.86 -7.40
N ALA A 100 13.87 -26.72 -7.42
CA ALA A 100 13.41 -27.44 -6.25
C ALA A 100 14.52 -28.33 -5.64
N ASN A 101 15.33 -29.00 -6.47
CA ASN A 101 16.48 -29.77 -6.00
C ASN A 101 17.59 -28.88 -5.43
N GLU A 102 17.99 -27.81 -6.13
CA GLU A 102 18.98 -26.84 -5.64
C GLU A 102 18.59 -26.27 -4.27
N PHE A 103 17.33 -25.85 -4.10
CA PHE A 103 16.87 -25.27 -2.85
C PHE A 103 16.72 -26.30 -1.72
N LYS A 104 16.39 -27.55 -2.05
CA LYS A 104 16.37 -28.65 -1.09
C LYS A 104 17.74 -28.86 -0.44
N GLU A 105 18.82 -28.75 -1.22
CA GLU A 105 20.20 -28.94 -0.73
C GLU A 105 20.62 -27.89 0.31
N VAL A 106 20.04 -26.69 0.24
CA VAL A 106 20.31 -25.59 1.18
C VAL A 106 19.25 -25.46 2.28
N GLY A 107 18.37 -26.45 2.41
CA GLY A 107 17.34 -26.49 3.46
C GLY A 107 16.19 -25.50 3.24
N MET A 108 15.88 -25.18 1.99
CA MET A 108 14.73 -24.37 1.61
C MET A 108 13.61 -25.25 1.05
N CYS A 109 12.37 -24.92 1.39
CA CYS A 109 11.17 -25.62 0.98
C CYS A 109 10.24 -24.66 0.20
N PRO A 110 9.59 -25.12 -0.88
CA PRO A 110 8.59 -24.32 -1.56
C PRO A 110 7.42 -24.02 -0.62
N VAL A 111 6.97 -22.76 -0.58
CA VAL A 111 5.84 -22.30 0.23
C VAL A 111 4.62 -21.93 -0.59
N ASP A 112 4.80 -21.66 -1.88
CA ASP A 112 3.77 -21.18 -2.79
C ASP A 112 4.27 -21.39 -4.24
N ILE A 113 3.36 -21.76 -5.13
CA ILE A 113 3.63 -22.00 -6.55
C ILE A 113 2.57 -21.27 -7.39
N SER A 114 2.96 -20.86 -8.59
CA SER A 114 2.01 -20.38 -9.59
C SER A 114 2.27 -21.06 -10.92
N ALA A 115 1.21 -21.55 -11.55
CA ALA A 115 1.29 -22.23 -12.84
C ALA A 115 0.42 -21.48 -13.86
N TYR A 116 1.05 -20.98 -14.93
CA TYR A 116 0.41 -20.07 -15.87
C TYR A 116 0.80 -20.38 -17.31
N LYS A 117 0.01 -19.89 -18.26
CA LYS A 117 0.33 -20.04 -19.68
C LYS A 117 0.89 -18.76 -20.24
N GLU A 118 2.09 -18.82 -20.79
CA GLU A 118 2.71 -17.72 -21.52
C GLU A 118 2.95 -18.18 -22.96
N SER A 119 2.37 -17.46 -23.93
CA SER A 119 2.49 -17.78 -25.36
C SER A 119 2.20 -19.26 -25.69
N GLY A 120 1.19 -19.84 -25.04
CA GLY A 120 0.76 -21.24 -25.26
C GLY A 120 1.61 -22.30 -24.55
N THR A 121 2.67 -21.90 -23.83
CA THR A 121 3.53 -22.81 -23.06
C THR A 121 3.22 -22.69 -21.56
N ILE A 122 3.21 -23.82 -20.85
CA ILE A 122 3.08 -23.81 -19.40
C ILE A 122 4.39 -23.31 -18.77
N LYS A 123 4.25 -22.31 -17.91
CA LYS A 123 5.31 -21.72 -17.11
C LYS A 123 4.97 -21.84 -15.64
N TYR A 124 6.00 -21.81 -14.82
CA TYR A 124 5.89 -21.89 -13.38
C TYR A 124 6.68 -20.79 -12.69
N ALA A 125 6.13 -20.31 -11.59
CA ALA A 125 6.84 -19.61 -10.55
C ALA A 125 6.71 -20.34 -9.22
N ALA A 126 7.64 -20.08 -8.32
CA ALA A 126 7.59 -20.59 -6.97
C ALA A 126 8.37 -19.69 -6.02
N ILE A 127 7.92 -19.72 -4.76
CA ILE A 127 8.59 -19.11 -3.63
C ILE A 127 9.13 -20.23 -2.75
N TRP A 128 10.37 -20.11 -2.29
CA TRP A 128 10.99 -20.98 -1.32
C TRP A 128 11.36 -20.21 -0.07
N GLN A 129 11.22 -20.87 1.07
CA GLN A 129 11.64 -20.34 2.36
C GLN A 129 12.43 -21.38 3.14
N LYS A 130 13.32 -20.93 4.03
CA LYS A 130 14.11 -21.80 4.89
C LYS A 130 13.22 -22.35 6.00
N THR A 131 12.84 -23.61 5.84
CA THR A 131 12.01 -24.37 6.79
C THR A 131 12.50 -25.82 6.82
N ASN A 132 11.98 -26.64 7.72
CA ASN A 132 12.34 -28.05 7.85
C ASN A 132 11.17 -29.01 7.58
N TYR A 133 10.07 -28.53 7.01
CA TYR A 133 8.95 -29.41 6.68
C TYR A 133 9.24 -30.28 5.45
N LYS A 134 8.62 -31.46 5.43
CA LYS A 134 8.64 -32.31 4.23
C LYS A 134 7.67 -31.74 3.20
N TRP A 135 8.00 -31.88 1.92
CA TRP A 135 7.15 -31.41 0.84
C TRP A 135 7.19 -32.35 -0.37
N ILE A 136 6.12 -32.31 -1.15
CA ILE A 136 5.98 -32.96 -2.45
C ILE A 136 5.48 -31.90 -3.44
N LEU A 137 6.16 -31.79 -4.57
CA LEU A 137 5.77 -30.92 -5.68
C LEU A 137 5.44 -31.81 -6.87
N GLU A 138 4.18 -31.82 -7.29
CA GLU A 138 3.69 -32.61 -8.42
C GLU A 138 3.13 -31.67 -9.48
N LEU A 139 3.60 -31.85 -10.71
CA LEU A 139 3.28 -30.97 -11.84
C LEU A 139 2.58 -31.78 -12.92
N GLU A 140 1.66 -31.13 -13.63
CA GLU A 140 0.91 -31.73 -14.74
C GLU A 140 0.11 -32.97 -14.30
N ILE A 141 -0.50 -32.93 -13.11
CA ILE A 141 -1.44 -33.98 -12.67
C ILE A 141 -2.71 -33.86 -13.51
N PRO A 142 -3.11 -34.87 -14.32
CA PRO A 142 -4.39 -34.84 -15.02
C PRO A 142 -5.55 -34.75 -14.02
N SER A 143 -6.62 -34.02 -14.35
CA SER A 143 -7.78 -33.84 -13.46
C SER A 143 -8.39 -35.15 -12.95
N SER A 144 -8.29 -36.24 -13.70
CA SER A 144 -8.77 -37.57 -13.31
C SER A 144 -7.95 -38.23 -12.20
N LEU A 145 -6.71 -37.78 -11.97
CA LEU A 145 -5.78 -38.34 -11.00
C LEU A 145 -5.63 -37.49 -9.73
N LEU A 146 -6.13 -36.25 -9.72
CA LEU A 146 -5.93 -35.32 -8.61
C LEU A 146 -6.46 -35.86 -7.27
N ALA A 147 -7.71 -36.34 -7.22
CA ALA A 147 -8.29 -36.92 -6.01
C ALA A 147 -7.48 -38.12 -5.47
N ASN A 148 -6.96 -38.97 -6.37
CA ASN A 148 -6.12 -40.11 -5.99
C ASN A 148 -4.81 -39.65 -5.37
N LYS A 149 -4.15 -38.64 -5.95
CA LYS A 149 -2.91 -38.05 -5.44
C LYS A 149 -3.10 -37.39 -4.08
N ILE A 150 -4.16 -36.60 -3.91
CA ILE A 150 -4.51 -36.00 -2.61
C ILE A 150 -4.69 -37.08 -1.55
N THR A 151 -5.46 -38.13 -1.88
CA THR A 151 -5.71 -39.24 -0.94
C THR A 151 -4.45 -40.05 -0.64
N GLU A 152 -3.61 -40.30 -1.65
CA GLU A 152 -2.32 -40.99 -1.53
C GLU A 152 -1.39 -40.25 -0.57
N TYR A 153 -1.21 -38.94 -0.74
CA TYR A 153 -0.31 -38.13 0.07
C TYR A 153 -0.88 -37.84 1.46
N ALA A 154 -2.20 -37.71 1.61
CA ALA A 154 -2.85 -37.63 2.92
C ALA A 154 -2.52 -38.86 3.79
N ARG A 155 -2.52 -40.07 3.22
CA ARG A 155 -2.12 -41.30 3.93
C ARG A 155 -0.64 -41.31 4.33
N GLN A 156 0.18 -40.51 3.67
CA GLN A 156 1.62 -40.36 3.96
C GLN A 156 1.91 -39.19 4.90
N GLY A 157 0.87 -38.50 5.40
CA GLY A 157 0.99 -37.37 6.32
C GLY A 157 1.31 -36.03 5.64
N TYR A 158 1.01 -35.90 4.35
CA TYR A 158 1.09 -34.64 3.62
C TYR A 158 -0.30 -34.03 3.39
N TYR A 159 -0.36 -32.71 3.34
CA TYR A 159 -1.56 -31.92 3.16
C TYR A 159 -1.40 -31.06 1.92
N LEU A 160 -2.48 -30.86 1.16
CA LEU A 160 -2.44 -30.00 -0.02
C LEU A 160 -2.32 -28.55 0.46
N LYS A 161 -1.26 -27.86 0.04
CA LYS A 161 -0.96 -26.48 0.43
C LYS A 161 -1.45 -25.48 -0.61
N ASP A 162 -1.29 -25.84 -1.88
CA ASP A 162 -1.53 -24.96 -3.02
C ASP A 162 -1.90 -25.83 -4.25
N VAL A 163 -2.92 -25.40 -5.00
CA VAL A 163 -3.42 -26.06 -6.21
C VAL A 163 -3.72 -25.09 -7.34
N ASN A 164 -2.86 -25.11 -8.36
CA ASN A 164 -3.01 -24.30 -9.56
C ASN A 164 -3.57 -25.13 -10.73
N GLY A 165 -4.67 -24.68 -11.33
CA GLY A 165 -5.31 -25.33 -12.48
C GLY A 165 -4.85 -24.75 -13.81
N ILE A 166 -4.61 -25.62 -14.80
CA ILE A 166 -4.30 -25.21 -16.17
C ILE A 166 -5.13 -26.04 -17.14
N ALA A 167 -6.08 -25.40 -17.83
CA ALA A 167 -6.79 -26.01 -18.95
C ALA A 167 -5.87 -26.12 -20.16
N THR A 168 -5.85 -27.22 -20.90
CA THR A 168 -5.12 -27.37 -22.17
C THR A 168 -6.02 -28.05 -23.20
N ILE A 169 -5.57 -28.16 -24.46
CA ILE A 169 -6.30 -28.95 -25.46
C ILE A 169 -6.42 -30.43 -25.07
N ASN A 170 -5.53 -30.92 -24.20
CA ASN A 170 -5.53 -32.30 -23.71
C ASN A 170 -6.30 -32.47 -22.38
N GLY A 171 -7.04 -31.44 -21.96
CA GLY A 171 -7.76 -31.40 -20.69
C GLY A 171 -7.10 -30.54 -19.62
N ILE A 172 -7.68 -30.56 -18.42
CA ILE A 172 -7.22 -29.79 -17.26
C ILE A 172 -6.14 -30.57 -16.51
N PHE A 173 -5.04 -29.88 -16.21
CA PHE A 173 -3.92 -30.37 -15.44
C PHE A 173 -3.72 -29.48 -14.20
N TYR A 174 -3.12 -30.06 -13.16
CA TYR A 174 -2.85 -29.36 -11.90
C TYR A 174 -1.37 -29.37 -11.57
N ALA A 175 -0.89 -28.23 -11.06
CA ALA A 175 0.34 -28.14 -10.29
C ALA A 175 -0.05 -28.06 -8.81
N CYS A 176 0.51 -28.95 -8.00
CA CYS A 176 0.16 -29.07 -6.59
C CYS A 176 1.41 -29.08 -5.74
N LEU A 177 1.38 -28.28 -4.67
CA LEU A 177 2.34 -28.35 -3.57
C LEU A 177 1.66 -29.01 -2.38
N PHE A 178 2.30 -30.04 -1.85
CA PHE A 178 1.92 -30.68 -0.59
C PHE A 178 3.02 -30.50 0.44
N ASP A 179 2.67 -30.32 1.71
CA ASP A 179 3.63 -30.26 2.81
C ASP A 179 3.19 -31.10 4.02
N GLY A 180 4.11 -31.31 4.96
CA GLY A 180 3.85 -32.02 6.21
C GLY A 180 3.28 -31.15 7.34
N GLU A 181 2.89 -29.89 7.08
CA GLU A 181 2.41 -28.94 8.08
C GLU A 181 0.90 -28.75 7.97
N ALA A 182 0.14 -29.68 8.55
CA ALA A 182 -1.31 -29.57 8.61
C ALA A 182 -1.75 -28.28 9.31
N LYS A 183 -2.46 -27.39 8.60
CA LYS A 183 -3.12 -26.23 9.22
C LYS A 183 -4.49 -26.55 9.84
N GLY A 184 -4.95 -27.80 9.74
CA GLY A 184 -6.24 -28.26 10.25
C GLY A 184 -6.88 -29.31 9.35
N ILE A 185 -8.17 -29.61 9.58
CA ILE A 185 -8.95 -30.48 8.69
C ILE A 185 -9.20 -29.72 7.40
N GLN A 186 -8.90 -30.34 6.26
CA GLN A 186 -9.06 -29.74 4.93
C GLN A 186 -10.34 -30.18 4.23
N LYS A 187 -10.99 -29.24 3.52
CA LYS A 187 -11.87 -29.55 2.39
C LYS A 187 -11.21 -29.01 1.13
N ILE A 188 -11.25 -29.79 0.06
CA ILE A 188 -10.61 -29.44 -1.21
C ILE A 188 -11.65 -29.54 -2.31
N SER A 189 -11.78 -28.46 -3.08
CA SER A 189 -12.65 -28.40 -4.25
C SER A 189 -11.83 -27.94 -5.45
N TYR A 190 -12.10 -28.52 -6.62
CA TYR A 190 -11.34 -28.23 -7.83
C TYR A 190 -12.23 -28.35 -9.06
N ASN A 191 -11.87 -27.65 -10.13
CA ASN A 191 -12.66 -27.56 -11.37
C ASN A 191 -14.09 -27.01 -11.16
N LEU A 192 -14.29 -26.11 -10.19
CA LEU A 192 -15.59 -25.54 -9.90
C LEU A 192 -15.93 -24.40 -10.86
N PRO A 193 -17.14 -24.37 -11.44
CA PRO A 193 -17.74 -23.12 -11.92
C PRO A 193 -17.90 -22.11 -10.78
N GLU A 194 -17.83 -20.81 -11.08
CA GLU A 194 -17.90 -19.74 -10.06
C GLU A 194 -19.17 -19.78 -9.19
N GLN A 195 -20.32 -20.12 -9.77
CA GLN A 195 -21.57 -20.25 -9.02
C GLN A 195 -21.53 -21.38 -7.99
N ASP A 196 -20.79 -22.44 -8.29
CA ASP A 196 -20.61 -23.58 -7.38
C ASP A 196 -19.63 -23.22 -6.26
N TYR A 197 -18.56 -22.48 -6.58
CA TYR A 197 -17.65 -21.94 -5.58
C TYR A 197 -18.38 -21.07 -4.56
N GLN A 198 -19.23 -20.14 -4.99
CA GLN A 198 -19.97 -19.28 -4.04
C GLN A 198 -20.90 -20.08 -3.12
N ARG A 199 -21.55 -21.13 -3.65
CA ARG A 199 -22.39 -22.03 -2.85
C ARG A 199 -21.55 -22.77 -1.80
N GLU A 200 -20.43 -23.36 -2.21
CA GLU A 200 -19.53 -24.07 -1.29
C GLU A 200 -18.91 -23.13 -0.26
N SER A 201 -18.52 -21.92 -0.66
CA SER A 201 -18.01 -20.89 0.23
C SER A 201 -19.01 -20.57 1.33
N ASN A 202 -20.29 -20.35 0.98
CA ASN A 202 -21.34 -20.08 1.98
C ASN A 202 -21.51 -21.26 2.94
N GLN A 203 -21.63 -22.49 2.40
CA GLN A 203 -21.78 -23.70 3.21
C GLN A 203 -20.59 -23.93 4.15
N PHE A 204 -19.37 -23.87 3.62
CA PHE A 204 -18.16 -24.19 4.39
C PHE A 204 -17.86 -23.13 5.44
N SER A 205 -18.23 -21.86 5.18
CA SER A 205 -18.17 -20.78 6.18
C SER A 205 -19.07 -21.07 7.38
N GLU A 206 -20.30 -21.52 7.15
CA GLU A 206 -21.24 -21.92 8.22
C GLU A 206 -20.71 -23.13 9.03
N GLU A 207 -19.94 -24.01 8.40
CA GLU A 207 -19.30 -25.15 9.04
C GLU A 207 -17.97 -24.80 9.78
N GLY A 208 -17.55 -23.53 9.74
CA GLY A 208 -16.35 -23.02 10.40
C GLY A 208 -15.05 -23.22 9.61
N TYR A 209 -15.14 -23.41 8.29
CA TYR A 209 -14.00 -23.45 7.40
C TYR A 209 -13.81 -22.10 6.70
N TYR A 210 -12.57 -21.76 6.38
CA TYR A 210 -12.23 -20.59 5.57
C TYR A 210 -11.22 -20.99 4.48
N PRO A 211 -11.18 -20.25 3.36
CA PRO A 211 -10.28 -20.59 2.28
C PRO A 211 -8.85 -20.16 2.64
N VAL A 212 -7.87 -21.01 2.38
CA VAL A 212 -6.44 -20.70 2.61
C VAL A 212 -5.63 -20.61 1.32
N ASP A 213 -6.20 -21.11 0.23
CA ASP A 213 -5.68 -21.07 -1.13
C ASP A 213 -6.89 -21.09 -2.07
N VAL A 214 -6.99 -20.13 -2.98
CA VAL A 214 -8.04 -20.10 -4.01
C VAL A 214 -7.42 -19.68 -5.32
N ASN A 215 -7.49 -20.56 -6.31
CA ASN A 215 -6.92 -20.31 -7.63
C ASN A 215 -8.01 -20.24 -8.70
N TYR A 216 -8.02 -19.16 -9.47
CA TYR A 216 -8.83 -19.04 -10.67
C TYR A 216 -8.03 -19.33 -11.94
N PHE A 217 -8.63 -20.09 -12.84
CA PHE A 217 -8.05 -20.36 -14.15
C PHE A 217 -9.11 -20.39 -15.25
N ASN A 218 -8.70 -20.07 -16.46
CA ASN A 218 -9.60 -20.02 -17.61
C ASN A 218 -9.56 -21.33 -18.42
N ASP A 219 -10.72 -21.95 -18.59
CA ASP A 219 -10.95 -23.12 -19.44
C ASP A 219 -11.73 -22.69 -20.70
N PHE A 220 -11.00 -22.26 -21.74
CA PHE A 220 -11.54 -21.85 -23.04
C PHE A 220 -12.73 -20.86 -22.94
N GLY A 221 -12.59 -19.83 -22.10
CA GLY A 221 -13.61 -18.80 -21.84
C GLY A 221 -14.47 -19.08 -20.62
N VAL A 222 -14.39 -20.26 -20.02
CA VAL A 222 -15.10 -20.61 -18.79
C VAL A 222 -14.18 -20.43 -17.60
N LEU A 223 -14.50 -19.50 -16.71
CA LEU A 223 -13.77 -19.33 -15.46
C LEU A 223 -13.99 -20.53 -14.53
N LYS A 224 -12.92 -21.11 -14.04
CA LYS A 224 -12.88 -22.23 -13.10
C LYS A 224 -12.15 -21.84 -11.83
N CYS A 225 -12.54 -22.44 -10.72
CA CYS A 225 -12.00 -22.18 -9.40
C CYS A 225 -11.55 -23.48 -8.73
N ASN A 226 -10.40 -23.42 -8.06
CA ASN A 226 -9.94 -24.42 -7.09
C ASN A 226 -9.84 -23.75 -5.73
N ALA A 227 -10.14 -24.48 -4.66
CA ALA A 227 -10.09 -23.94 -3.32
C ALA A 227 -9.69 -25.00 -2.29
N ILE A 228 -8.81 -24.60 -1.39
CA ILE A 228 -8.44 -25.35 -0.20
C ILE A 228 -9.02 -24.62 1.01
N TRP A 229 -9.81 -25.32 1.80
CA TRP A 229 -10.46 -24.79 2.99
C TRP A 229 -9.91 -25.46 4.23
N VAL A 230 -9.64 -24.69 5.27
CA VAL A 230 -9.15 -25.19 6.55
C VAL A 230 -10.10 -24.77 7.66
N LYS A 231 -10.35 -25.67 8.61
CA LYS A 231 -11.10 -25.35 9.83
C LYS A 231 -10.22 -24.55 10.79
N SER A 232 -10.62 -23.33 11.15
CA SER A 232 -9.95 -22.51 12.19
C SER A 232 -10.96 -21.68 12.98
N THR A 233 -10.51 -21.14 14.11
CA THR A 233 -11.22 -20.13 14.92
C THR A 233 -10.72 -18.71 14.66
N ASP A 234 -9.75 -18.53 13.76
CA ASP A 234 -9.27 -17.21 13.38
C ASP A 234 -10.41 -16.40 12.74
N ASP A 235 -10.41 -15.09 12.99
CA ASP A 235 -11.32 -14.18 12.29
C ASP A 235 -10.79 -13.96 10.87
N TRP A 236 -11.65 -14.08 9.86
CA TRP A 236 -11.24 -14.12 8.46
C TRP A 236 -12.28 -13.45 7.55
N GLU A 237 -11.81 -12.94 6.43
CA GLU A 237 -12.63 -12.33 5.39
C GLU A 237 -12.11 -12.75 4.02
N SER A 238 -13.01 -13.13 3.12
CA SER A 238 -12.65 -13.51 1.76
C SER A 238 -13.59 -12.85 0.75
N ARG A 239 -13.04 -12.19 -0.28
CA ARG A 239 -13.80 -11.57 -1.37
C ARG A 239 -13.19 -11.93 -2.72
N ARG A 240 -14.04 -12.10 -3.73
CA ARG A 240 -13.71 -12.46 -5.11
C ARG A 240 -14.51 -11.56 -6.06
N GLY A 241 -14.12 -11.51 -7.34
CA GLY A 241 -14.83 -10.75 -8.37
C GLY A 241 -14.66 -9.25 -8.25
N TYR A 242 -13.62 -8.76 -7.56
CA TYR A 242 -13.38 -7.33 -7.40
C TYR A 242 -12.47 -6.83 -8.51
N ASN A 243 -12.86 -5.78 -9.21
CA ASN A 243 -11.91 -5.07 -10.07
C ASN A 243 -10.81 -4.40 -9.22
N GLU A 244 -9.78 -3.85 -9.86
CA GLU A 244 -8.63 -3.26 -9.16
C GLU A 244 -9.03 -2.22 -8.09
N VAL A 245 -10.00 -1.36 -8.39
CA VAL A 245 -10.45 -0.32 -7.46
C VAL A 245 -11.22 -0.92 -6.27
N GLU A 246 -12.13 -1.85 -6.54
CA GLU A 246 -12.89 -2.55 -5.49
C GLU A 246 -11.97 -3.37 -4.59
N PHE A 247 -10.99 -4.05 -5.18
CA PHE A 247 -10.02 -4.85 -4.47
C PHE A 247 -9.14 -4.01 -3.56
N GLN A 248 -8.62 -2.89 -4.08
CA GLN A 248 -7.81 -1.98 -3.29
C GLN A 248 -8.62 -1.39 -2.12
N ASN A 249 -9.86 -0.97 -2.35
CA ASN A 249 -10.76 -0.48 -1.29
C ASN A 249 -11.04 -1.55 -0.22
N PHE A 250 -11.25 -2.79 -0.63
CA PHE A 250 -11.47 -3.91 0.27
C PHE A 250 -10.25 -4.22 1.13
N LEU A 251 -9.08 -4.34 0.50
CA LEU A 251 -7.82 -4.60 1.17
C LEU A 251 -7.51 -3.46 2.14
N ASP A 252 -7.69 -2.20 1.72
CA ASP A 252 -7.44 -1.04 2.57
C ASP A 252 -8.35 -1.03 3.79
N LYS A 253 -9.65 -1.22 3.59
CA LYS A 253 -10.63 -1.30 4.68
C LYS A 253 -10.29 -2.43 5.66
N LYS A 254 -10.02 -3.64 5.17
CA LYS A 254 -9.78 -4.80 6.03
C LYS A 254 -8.43 -4.74 6.73
N THR A 255 -7.43 -4.15 6.10
CA THR A 255 -6.15 -3.83 6.76
C THR A 255 -6.36 -2.89 7.94
N ASP A 256 -7.22 -1.87 7.79
CA ASP A 256 -7.54 -0.93 8.87
C ASP A 256 -8.31 -1.62 10.01
N GLU A 257 -9.06 -2.68 9.70
CA GLU A 257 -9.72 -3.57 10.67
C GLU A 257 -8.77 -4.64 11.27
N GLY A 258 -7.47 -4.55 11.01
CA GLY A 258 -6.42 -5.44 11.55
C GLY A 258 -6.27 -6.78 10.84
N PHE A 259 -6.89 -6.96 9.67
CA PHE A 259 -6.69 -8.14 8.85
C PHE A 259 -5.41 -8.04 8.01
N ILE A 260 -4.82 -9.19 7.67
CA ILE A 260 -3.68 -9.32 6.77
C ILE A 260 -4.02 -10.30 5.65
N PRO A 261 -3.60 -10.06 4.40
CA PRO A 261 -3.80 -11.03 3.32
C PRO A 261 -2.91 -12.26 3.52
N ILE A 262 -3.45 -13.43 3.20
CA ILE A 262 -2.73 -14.71 3.21
C ILE A 262 -2.77 -15.43 1.86
N ASP A 263 -3.68 -15.03 0.99
CA ASP A 263 -3.97 -15.61 -0.32
C ASP A 263 -4.43 -14.47 -1.23
N LEU A 264 -3.88 -14.39 -2.44
CA LEU A 264 -4.22 -13.42 -3.47
C LEU A 264 -4.15 -14.08 -4.84
N ASP A 265 -5.24 -14.00 -5.57
CA ASP A 265 -5.36 -14.53 -6.92
C ASP A 265 -5.88 -13.42 -7.86
N GLN A 266 -5.27 -13.32 -9.04
CA GLN A 266 -5.63 -12.39 -10.10
C GLN A 266 -6.06 -13.21 -11.32
N TYR A 267 -7.22 -12.88 -11.88
CA TYR A 267 -7.75 -13.54 -13.06
C TYR A 267 -8.42 -12.55 -14.02
N TYR A 268 -8.50 -12.95 -15.28
CA TYR A 268 -9.03 -12.11 -16.35
C TYR A 268 -10.33 -12.69 -16.89
N LEU A 269 -11.38 -11.87 -16.94
CA LEU A 269 -12.69 -12.23 -17.46
C LEU A 269 -13.29 -11.04 -18.22
N ASP A 270 -13.75 -11.29 -19.44
CA ASP A 270 -14.50 -10.32 -20.26
C ASP A 270 -13.84 -8.94 -20.44
N GLY A 271 -12.51 -8.89 -20.55
CA GLY A 271 -11.81 -7.62 -20.74
C GLY A 271 -11.32 -6.95 -19.46
N ILE A 272 -11.60 -7.54 -18.30
CA ILE A 272 -11.41 -6.92 -16.99
C ILE A 272 -10.55 -7.82 -16.11
N ASP A 273 -9.59 -7.20 -15.42
CA ASP A 273 -8.83 -7.81 -14.33
C ASP A 273 -9.67 -7.86 -13.06
N TYR A 274 -9.79 -9.07 -12.50
CA TYR A 274 -10.43 -9.32 -11.22
C TYR A 274 -9.45 -9.89 -10.23
N TYR A 275 -9.71 -9.60 -8.97
CA TYR A 275 -8.90 -10.01 -7.84
C TYR A 275 -9.75 -10.75 -6.83
N GLY A 276 -9.11 -11.75 -6.23
CA GLY A 276 -9.59 -12.47 -5.08
C GLY A 276 -8.56 -12.45 -3.97
N ALA A 277 -8.98 -12.21 -2.73
CA ALA A 277 -8.08 -12.43 -1.60
C ALA A 277 -8.79 -13.01 -0.39
N THR A 278 -8.02 -13.81 0.34
CA THR A 278 -8.38 -14.22 1.69
C THR A 278 -7.50 -13.51 2.70
N LEU A 279 -8.14 -12.91 3.68
CA LEU A 279 -7.53 -12.14 4.74
C LEU A 279 -7.87 -12.79 6.08
N VAL A 280 -6.92 -12.78 7.01
CA VAL A 280 -7.12 -13.24 8.39
C VAL A 280 -6.72 -12.14 9.36
N ARG A 281 -7.41 -12.03 10.48
CA ARG A 281 -6.97 -11.24 11.63
C ARG A 281 -6.23 -12.19 12.57
N PRO A 282 -4.90 -12.11 12.67
CA PRO A 282 -4.13 -13.05 13.47
C PRO A 282 -4.55 -13.01 14.94
N THR A 283 -5.03 -14.14 15.47
CA THR A 283 -5.43 -14.25 16.88
C THR A 283 -4.21 -14.25 17.83
N SER A 284 -3.01 -14.47 17.29
CA SER A 284 -1.75 -14.68 18.02
C SER A 284 -0.93 -13.41 18.31
N THR A 285 -1.26 -12.25 17.74
CA THR A 285 -0.59 -10.96 18.03
C THR A 285 -1.21 -10.20 19.21
N LEU A 286 -2.34 -10.66 19.77
CA LEU A 286 -2.94 -10.11 21.00
C LEU A 286 -2.71 -10.96 22.26
N ARG A 287 -2.02 -12.11 22.16
CA ARG A 287 -1.79 -13.02 23.31
C ARG A 287 -0.33 -13.37 23.64
N SER A 288 0.67 -12.71 23.06
CA SER A 288 2.09 -12.96 23.38
C SER A 288 2.92 -11.72 23.75
N ARG A 289 2.29 -10.69 24.34
CA ARG A 289 3.01 -9.64 25.11
C ARG A 289 2.45 -9.31 26.49
N ASN A 290 1.40 -9.99 26.97
CA ASN A 290 0.82 -9.77 28.31
C ASN A 290 0.90 -10.98 29.24
N GLN A 291 2.03 -11.70 29.26
CA GLN A 291 2.37 -12.58 30.38
C GLN A 291 3.85 -12.49 30.74
N MET A 292 4.21 -11.41 31.44
CA MET A 292 5.23 -11.47 32.48
C MET A 292 4.72 -10.73 33.73
N SER A 293 4.45 -11.55 34.77
CA SER A 293 4.33 -11.26 36.21
C SER A 293 3.46 -10.07 36.66
N ILE A 294 2.28 -10.41 37.21
CA ILE A 294 1.63 -9.64 38.27
C ILE A 294 2.50 -9.77 39.53
N ASN A 295 3.20 -8.70 39.91
CA ASN A 295 3.27 -8.17 41.28
C ASN A 295 4.14 -6.90 41.31
N ASP A 296 3.65 -5.92 42.08
CA ASP A 296 4.25 -4.65 42.49
C ASP A 296 4.12 -3.40 41.56
N ARG A 297 2.97 -2.72 41.73
CA ARG A 297 2.77 -1.27 41.94
C ARG A 297 3.51 -0.27 41.01
N GLU A 298 2.81 0.21 39.99
CA GLU A 298 2.33 1.60 39.85
C GLU A 298 1.40 1.70 38.63
N ILE A 299 0.14 2.08 38.85
CA ILE A 299 -0.80 2.35 37.75
C ILE A 299 -0.44 3.72 37.18
N ILE A 300 0.21 3.77 36.02
CA ILE A 300 0.21 4.96 35.17
C ILE A 300 -0.78 4.71 34.03
N ASN A 301 -2.00 5.19 34.25
CA ASN A 301 -3.06 5.23 33.26
C ASN A 301 -2.73 6.35 32.25
N THR A 302 -2.28 6.03 31.03
CA THR A 302 -2.27 6.98 29.91
C THR A 302 -2.69 6.32 28.60
N SER A 303 -3.99 6.00 28.49
CA SER A 303 -4.66 6.03 27.20
C SER A 303 -4.82 7.50 26.77
N SER A 304 -3.74 8.17 26.37
CA SER A 304 -3.85 9.52 25.82
C SER A 304 -4.26 9.42 24.35
N ASN A 305 -5.52 9.76 24.05
CA ASN A 305 -5.96 10.05 22.69
C ASN A 305 -5.18 11.27 22.18
N GLU A 306 -4.02 11.03 21.55
CA GLU A 306 -3.15 12.08 21.09
C GLU A 306 -3.83 12.85 19.95
N ASN A 307 -4.13 14.13 20.16
CA ASN A 307 -4.76 14.96 19.15
C ASN A 307 -4.28 16.40 19.22
N LYS A 308 -4.26 17.08 18.07
CA LYS A 308 -4.10 18.52 17.98
C LYS A 308 -4.71 19.02 16.67
N THR A 309 -5.41 20.14 16.74
CA THR A 309 -5.95 20.85 15.57
C THR A 309 -5.58 22.31 15.69
N LEU A 310 -4.98 22.88 14.65
CA LEU A 310 -4.70 24.30 14.55
C LEU A 310 -6.01 25.07 14.38
N ASN A 311 -6.09 26.27 14.94
CA ASN A 311 -7.24 27.15 14.76
C ASN A 311 -7.19 27.87 13.41
N ILE A 312 -7.26 27.10 12.31
CA ILE A 312 -7.29 27.62 10.95
C ILE A 312 -8.69 27.36 10.40
N GLN A 313 -9.42 28.44 10.13
CA GLN A 313 -10.78 28.35 9.61
C GLN A 313 -10.78 27.89 8.15
N PRO A 314 -11.67 26.96 7.76
CA PRO A 314 -11.83 26.57 6.36
C PRO A 314 -12.25 27.76 5.50
N VAL A 315 -11.74 27.81 4.27
CA VAL A 315 -12.07 28.85 3.29
C VAL A 315 -12.49 28.17 1.99
N MET A 316 -13.66 28.53 1.49
CA MET A 316 -14.15 28.06 0.18
C MET A 316 -13.39 28.75 -0.97
N GLN A 317 -13.04 28.00 -2.01
CA GLN A 317 -12.54 28.59 -3.26
C GLN A 317 -13.64 29.38 -3.97
N GLN A 318 -13.31 30.58 -4.45
CA GLN A 318 -14.29 31.47 -5.10
C GLN A 318 -14.53 31.15 -6.58
N THR A 319 -13.73 30.25 -7.18
CA THR A 319 -13.91 29.74 -8.54
C THR A 319 -13.62 28.24 -8.57
N GLU A 320 -13.89 27.56 -9.69
CA GLU A 320 -13.64 26.13 -9.89
C GLU A 320 -12.17 25.69 -9.82
N VAL A 321 -11.21 26.61 -10.00
CA VAL A 321 -9.76 26.30 -10.11
C VAL A 321 -8.89 27.01 -9.07
N TRP A 322 -9.48 27.70 -8.11
CA TRP A 322 -8.76 28.53 -7.13
C TRP A 322 -8.46 27.83 -5.80
N CYS A 323 -8.37 26.50 -5.78
CA CYS A 323 -7.95 25.75 -4.59
C CYS A 323 -6.60 26.25 -4.03
N TRP A 324 -5.65 26.59 -4.89
CA TRP A 324 -4.35 27.15 -4.52
C TRP A 324 -4.42 28.56 -3.90
N LEU A 325 -5.40 29.38 -4.28
CA LEU A 325 -5.59 30.70 -3.66
C LEU A 325 -6.28 30.58 -2.30
N ALA A 326 -7.28 29.72 -2.19
CA ALA A 326 -8.02 29.52 -0.95
C ALA A 326 -7.17 28.87 0.14
N THR A 327 -6.36 27.86 -0.21
CA THR A 327 -5.33 27.31 0.69
C THR A 327 -4.25 28.33 1.02
N GLY A 328 -3.86 29.17 0.06
CA GLY A 328 -3.03 30.35 0.29
C GLY A 328 -3.60 31.26 1.36
N GLU A 329 -4.85 31.68 1.22
CA GLU A 329 -5.57 32.52 2.19
C GLU A 329 -5.57 31.90 3.59
N MET A 330 -5.87 30.60 3.72
CA MET A 330 -5.88 29.91 5.01
C MET A 330 -4.52 29.98 5.71
N ILE A 331 -3.43 29.63 5.00
CA ILE A 331 -2.07 29.61 5.57
C ILE A 331 -1.57 31.04 5.82
N LEU A 332 -1.80 31.98 4.90
CA LEU A 332 -1.34 33.36 5.04
C LEU A 332 -2.04 34.08 6.21
N LYS A 333 -3.35 33.84 6.41
CA LYS A 333 -4.07 34.33 7.60
C LYS A 333 -3.50 33.74 8.90
N HIS A 334 -3.18 32.45 8.92
CA HIS A 334 -2.55 31.79 10.08
C HIS A 334 -1.24 32.49 10.50
N TYR A 335 -0.47 33.00 9.53
CA TYR A 335 0.76 33.76 9.78
C TYR A 335 0.58 35.28 9.89
N ASN A 336 -0.66 35.74 10.04
CA ASN A 336 -1.04 37.16 10.16
C ASN A 336 -0.60 38.03 8.97
N ILE A 337 -0.59 37.47 7.76
CA ILE A 337 -0.42 38.26 6.55
C ILE A 337 -1.78 38.89 6.19
N PRO A 338 -1.86 40.20 5.87
CA PRO A 338 -3.12 40.84 5.53
C PRO A 338 -3.51 40.62 4.05
N SER A 339 -4.79 40.85 3.73
CA SER A 339 -5.20 41.05 2.34
C SER A 339 -4.73 42.42 1.87
N ILE A 340 -4.11 42.50 0.69
CA ILE A 340 -3.78 43.78 0.04
C ILE A 340 -4.87 44.26 -0.92
N ASN A 341 -5.94 43.47 -1.10
CA ASN A 341 -7.06 43.88 -1.92
C ASN A 341 -7.86 44.99 -1.20
N PRO A 342 -8.14 46.14 -1.83
CA PRO A 342 -8.85 47.26 -1.18
C PRO A 342 -10.26 46.92 -0.68
N ARG A 343 -10.91 45.88 -1.25
CA ARG A 343 -12.22 45.39 -0.82
C ARG A 343 -12.13 44.25 0.18
N GLY A 344 -10.93 43.93 0.67
CA GLY A 344 -10.68 42.85 1.63
C GLY A 344 -10.75 41.44 1.05
N ASN A 345 -10.99 41.26 -0.26
CA ASN A 345 -11.05 39.93 -0.86
C ASN A 345 -9.62 39.33 -0.98
N TYR A 346 -9.35 38.31 -0.17
CA TYR A 346 -8.02 37.72 -0.03
C TYR A 346 -7.55 36.98 -1.30
N GLN A 347 -8.39 36.13 -1.90
CA GLN A 347 -8.06 35.40 -3.13
C GLN A 347 -7.81 36.35 -4.30
N CYS A 348 -8.61 37.42 -4.42
CA CYS A 348 -8.37 38.51 -5.39
C CYS A 348 -7.08 39.28 -5.11
N GLY A 349 -6.73 39.49 -3.84
CA GLY A 349 -5.46 40.08 -3.44
C GLY A 349 -4.28 39.23 -3.91
N ILE A 350 -4.34 37.92 -3.67
CA ILE A 350 -3.30 36.97 -4.07
C ILE A 350 -3.14 36.98 -5.60
N ILE A 351 -4.20 36.67 -6.36
CA ILE A 351 -4.07 36.55 -7.83
C ILE A 351 -3.72 37.87 -8.52
N GLY A 352 -4.24 39.01 -8.03
CA GLY A 352 -3.92 40.33 -8.57
C GLY A 352 -2.47 40.74 -8.33
N SER A 353 -1.88 40.34 -7.20
CA SER A 353 -0.48 40.65 -6.87
C SER A 353 0.54 39.80 -7.63
N ILE A 354 0.18 38.56 -7.98
CA ILE A 354 1.04 37.63 -8.72
C ILE A 354 1.09 37.98 -10.20
N PHE A 355 0.01 38.56 -10.73
CA PHE A 355 -0.11 38.98 -12.12
C PHE A 355 -0.40 40.49 -12.22
N PRO A 356 0.54 41.36 -11.79
CA PRO A 356 0.33 42.81 -11.78
C PRO A 356 0.19 43.36 -13.20
N GLY A 357 -0.65 44.38 -13.38
CA GLY A 357 -0.86 45.03 -14.69
C GLY A 357 -1.65 44.18 -15.70
N SER A 358 -2.21 43.06 -15.26
CA SER A 358 -3.09 42.20 -16.06
C SER A 358 -4.55 42.33 -15.65
N ASN A 359 -5.45 41.69 -16.40
CA ASN A 359 -6.87 41.59 -16.03
C ASN A 359 -7.06 41.04 -14.61
N CYS A 360 -6.17 40.16 -14.12
CA CYS A 360 -6.23 39.62 -12.76
C CYS A 360 -6.14 40.69 -11.66
N SER A 361 -5.42 41.79 -11.94
CA SER A 361 -5.26 42.92 -11.01
C SER A 361 -6.38 43.96 -11.11
N TYR A 362 -7.11 44.01 -12.23
CA TYR A 362 -8.23 44.92 -12.47
C TYR A 362 -9.58 44.31 -12.07
N ASP A 363 -9.83 43.08 -12.52
CA ASP A 363 -10.98 42.26 -12.15
C ASP A 363 -10.51 40.80 -11.99
N CYS A 364 -10.27 40.40 -10.75
CA CYS A 364 -9.78 39.06 -10.41
C CYS A 364 -10.69 37.94 -10.95
N PHE A 365 -12.00 38.14 -11.04
CA PHE A 365 -12.93 37.11 -11.52
C PHE A 365 -12.87 36.89 -13.03
N GLN A 366 -12.20 37.77 -13.77
CA GLN A 366 -11.85 37.55 -15.18
C GLN A 366 -10.56 36.72 -15.34
N CYS A 367 -9.91 36.34 -14.23
CA CYS A 367 -8.65 35.59 -14.20
C CYS A 367 -8.84 34.20 -13.55
N VAL A 368 -9.83 33.45 -14.04
CA VAL A 368 -10.10 32.08 -13.59
C VAL A 368 -9.04 31.13 -14.12
N ARG A 369 -7.99 30.89 -13.33
CA ARG A 369 -6.89 29.98 -13.68
C ARG A 369 -6.35 29.23 -12.48
N GLY A 370 -6.01 27.96 -12.68
CA GLY A 370 -5.22 27.17 -11.73
C GLY A 370 -3.77 27.66 -11.66
N SER A 371 -3.02 27.18 -10.68
CA SER A 371 -1.59 27.51 -10.55
C SER A 371 -0.77 26.94 -11.72
N GLY A 372 -1.22 25.83 -12.31
CA GLY A 372 -0.58 25.15 -13.43
C GLY A 372 0.67 24.33 -13.06
N SER A 373 1.26 24.56 -11.88
CA SER A 373 2.36 23.74 -11.35
C SER A 373 2.53 23.95 -9.84
N ASN A 374 3.13 22.95 -9.18
CA ASN A 374 3.53 23.04 -7.77
C ASN A 374 4.47 24.23 -7.53
N ALA A 375 5.42 24.46 -8.45
CA ALA A 375 6.36 25.58 -8.38
C ALA A 375 5.65 26.95 -8.38
N MET A 376 4.58 27.10 -9.15
CA MET A 376 3.78 28.33 -9.15
C MET A 376 3.01 28.51 -7.83
N THR A 377 2.52 27.42 -7.22
CA THR A 377 1.92 27.46 -5.88
C THR A 377 2.95 27.88 -4.82
N VAL A 378 4.19 27.39 -4.88
CA VAL A 378 5.27 27.83 -3.97
C VAL A 378 5.63 29.30 -4.21
N LYS A 379 5.70 29.72 -5.48
CA LYS A 379 5.95 31.12 -5.85
C LYS A 379 4.89 32.06 -5.30
N MET A 380 3.62 31.66 -5.30
CA MET A 380 2.53 32.42 -4.68
C MET A 380 2.83 32.75 -3.22
N PHE A 381 3.20 31.75 -2.43
CA PHE A 381 3.51 31.97 -1.03
C PHE A 381 4.71 32.90 -0.84
N LYS A 382 5.79 32.71 -1.63
CA LYS A 382 6.99 33.55 -1.57
C LYS A 382 6.70 35.01 -1.90
N ASP A 383 6.04 35.25 -3.02
CA ASP A 383 5.78 36.60 -3.51
C ASP A 383 4.77 37.32 -2.61
N TYR A 384 3.65 36.66 -2.29
CA TYR A 384 2.59 37.30 -1.51
C TYR A 384 3.03 37.62 -0.09
N SER A 385 3.74 36.70 0.59
CA SER A 385 4.27 36.95 1.94
C SER A 385 5.19 38.19 1.96
N TRP A 386 6.00 38.37 0.92
CA TRP A 386 6.88 39.53 0.80
C TRP A 386 6.12 40.82 0.47
N ILE A 387 5.19 40.76 -0.49
CA ILE A 387 4.44 41.93 -0.95
C ILE A 387 3.55 42.46 0.18
N ALA A 388 2.74 41.59 0.78
CA ALA A 388 1.71 41.95 1.74
C ALA A 388 2.24 42.04 3.19
N GLY A 389 3.24 41.23 3.53
CA GLY A 389 3.71 41.07 4.91
C GLY A 389 5.15 41.48 5.16
N LYS A 390 5.96 41.70 4.10
CA LYS A 390 7.42 41.84 4.19
C LYS A 390 8.09 40.67 4.92
N LYS A 391 7.50 39.47 4.81
CA LYS A 391 8.03 38.24 5.42
C LYS A 391 8.66 37.33 4.38
N VAL A 392 9.72 36.64 4.78
CA VAL A 392 10.38 35.62 3.94
C VAL A 392 9.68 34.27 4.16
N PHE A 393 9.17 33.68 3.09
CA PHE A 393 8.53 32.37 3.13
C PHE A 393 9.57 31.25 2.98
N GLU A 394 9.59 30.35 3.96
CA GLU A 394 10.43 29.17 4.00
C GLU A 394 9.57 27.91 4.15
N SER A 395 9.93 26.85 3.45
CA SER A 395 9.28 25.54 3.56
C SER A 395 10.20 24.44 3.03
N ASN A 396 9.93 23.21 3.43
CA ASN A 396 10.40 22.02 2.76
C ASN A 396 9.36 21.56 1.74
N GLU A 397 9.83 21.00 0.62
CA GLU A 397 8.99 20.28 -0.34
C GLU A 397 9.23 18.77 -0.21
N GLY A 398 8.18 17.97 -0.38
CA GLY A 398 8.27 16.52 -0.31
C GLY A 398 7.06 15.85 -0.93
N LYS A 399 7.02 14.52 -0.85
CA LYS A 399 5.83 13.73 -1.18
C LYS A 399 4.91 13.62 0.05
N GLU A 400 4.18 12.53 0.20
CA GLU A 400 3.45 12.19 1.42
C GLU A 400 4.36 12.20 2.67
N LEU A 401 3.80 12.59 3.82
CA LEU A 401 4.53 12.68 5.09
C LEU A 401 4.05 11.61 6.06
N ASN A 402 4.98 11.04 6.82
CA ASN A 402 4.64 10.14 7.92
C ASN A 402 3.97 10.89 9.08
N PHE A 403 3.30 10.13 9.96
CA PHE A 403 2.54 10.69 11.06
C PHE A 403 3.38 11.50 12.06
N GLU A 404 4.63 11.11 12.33
CA GLU A 404 5.50 11.85 13.24
C GLU A 404 5.89 13.22 12.69
N THR A 405 6.19 13.31 11.39
CA THR A 405 6.46 14.59 10.71
C THR A 405 5.22 15.49 10.73
N ILE A 406 4.02 14.92 10.52
CA ILE A 406 2.76 15.66 10.64
C ILE A 406 2.59 16.20 12.07
N LYS A 407 2.77 15.33 13.08
CA LYS A 407 2.69 15.74 14.49
C LYS A 407 3.69 16.85 14.82
N ALA A 408 4.93 16.73 14.38
CA ALA A 408 5.97 17.73 14.64
C ALA A 408 5.59 19.11 14.06
N ASN A 409 5.04 19.13 12.83
CA ASN A 409 4.55 20.34 12.18
C ASN A 409 3.38 20.96 12.95
N ILE A 410 2.32 20.19 13.16
CA ILE A 410 1.11 20.67 13.84
C ILE A 410 1.40 21.08 15.28
N ARG A 411 2.26 20.37 16.00
CA ARG A 411 2.70 20.76 17.35
C ARG A 411 3.43 22.10 17.37
N SER A 412 4.20 22.38 16.31
CA SER A 412 4.92 23.63 16.14
C SER A 412 4.08 24.76 15.56
N GLU A 413 2.74 24.63 15.54
CA GLU A 413 1.81 25.59 14.94
C GLU A 413 2.05 25.81 13.44
N ARG A 414 2.53 24.79 12.71
CA ARG A 414 2.82 24.86 11.28
C ARG A 414 1.85 23.98 10.49
N PRO A 415 0.92 24.56 9.71
CA PRO A 415 0.07 23.78 8.81
C PRO A 415 0.90 23.16 7.69
N ILE A 416 0.35 22.13 7.06
CA ILE A 416 0.95 21.46 5.89
C ILE A 416 0.05 21.69 4.69
N LEU A 417 0.62 22.09 3.56
CA LEU A 417 -0.09 22.11 2.28
C LEU A 417 0.05 20.73 1.64
N CYS A 418 -1.05 20.13 1.23
CA CYS A 418 -1.07 18.81 0.60
C CYS A 418 -1.59 18.93 -0.84
N GLY A 419 -0.86 18.34 -1.79
CA GLY A 419 -1.25 18.18 -3.19
C GLY A 419 -1.87 16.81 -3.43
N LEU A 420 -3.10 16.81 -3.94
CA LEU A 420 -3.90 15.64 -4.23
C LEU A 420 -4.08 15.50 -5.75
N SER A 421 -4.10 14.27 -6.25
CA SER A 421 -4.62 13.98 -7.60
C SER A 421 -5.57 12.78 -7.57
N PRO A 422 -6.83 12.99 -7.15
CA PRO A 422 -7.81 11.91 -7.00
C PRO A 422 -8.13 11.21 -8.31
N ASN A 423 -7.97 11.88 -9.46
CA ASN A 423 -8.34 11.33 -10.77
C ASN A 423 -7.15 10.78 -11.56
N HIS A 424 -5.95 11.36 -11.41
CA HIS A 424 -4.73 10.88 -12.08
C HIS A 424 -3.60 10.60 -11.08
N ARG A 425 -3.26 9.33 -10.90
CA ARG A 425 -2.23 8.86 -9.95
C ARG A 425 -0.81 8.92 -10.52
N ILE A 426 -0.36 10.10 -10.93
CA ILE A 426 0.96 10.30 -11.57
C ILE A 426 1.84 11.21 -10.70
N TYR A 427 2.92 10.66 -10.13
CA TYR A 427 3.86 11.41 -9.27
C TYR A 427 4.66 12.50 -10.00
N ASN A 428 4.80 12.41 -11.33
CA ASN A 428 5.59 13.35 -12.13
C ASN A 428 4.76 14.55 -12.65
N TYR A 429 3.47 14.59 -12.36
CA TYR A 429 2.58 15.68 -12.74
C TYR A 429 2.30 16.57 -11.51
N GLY A 430 2.09 17.87 -11.72
CA GLY A 430 1.66 18.75 -10.64
C GLY A 430 0.35 18.26 -10.02
N ALA A 431 0.11 18.59 -8.75
CA ALA A 431 -1.12 18.20 -8.08
C ALA A 431 -2.35 18.80 -8.78
N GLU A 432 -3.42 18.01 -8.93
CA GLU A 432 -4.70 18.49 -9.49
C GLU A 432 -5.40 19.44 -8.53
N HIS A 433 -5.23 19.19 -7.23
CA HIS A 433 -5.92 19.90 -6.17
C HIS A 433 -5.00 20.11 -4.98
N VAL A 434 -5.22 21.18 -4.21
CA VAL A 434 -4.43 21.45 -3.00
C VAL A 434 -5.34 21.76 -1.81
N VAL A 435 -4.94 21.27 -0.65
CA VAL A 435 -5.69 21.32 0.61
C VAL A 435 -4.75 21.65 1.77
N VAL A 436 -5.29 22.03 2.93
CA VAL A 436 -4.49 22.32 4.13
C VAL A 436 -4.73 21.26 5.20
N LEU A 437 -3.69 20.52 5.57
CA LEU A 437 -3.70 19.66 6.75
C LEU A 437 -3.39 20.52 7.98
N ILE A 438 -4.37 20.56 8.90
CA ILE A 438 -4.38 21.44 10.07
C ILE A 438 -4.38 20.68 11.39
N GLY A 439 -4.49 19.35 11.36
CA GLY A 439 -4.55 18.59 12.61
C GLY A 439 -4.36 17.10 12.44
N TYR A 440 -4.25 16.43 13.58
CA TYR A 440 -4.14 15.00 13.68
C TYR A 440 -4.92 14.46 14.88
N LYS A 441 -5.32 13.20 14.80
CA LYS A 441 -5.82 12.42 15.92
C LYS A 441 -5.26 11.01 15.86
N LEU A 442 -4.95 10.44 17.01
CA LEU A 442 -4.66 9.03 17.18
C LEU A 442 -5.85 8.40 17.90
N ILE A 443 -6.64 7.62 17.17
CA ILE A 443 -7.85 6.96 17.69
C ILE A 443 -7.57 5.47 17.69
N GLU A 444 -7.49 4.87 18.88
CA GLU A 444 -7.21 3.43 19.03
C GLU A 444 -5.92 2.98 18.31
N GLY A 445 -4.91 3.86 18.27
CA GLY A 445 -3.65 3.61 17.58
C GLY A 445 -3.67 3.89 16.07
N ILE A 446 -4.81 4.28 15.49
CA ILE A 446 -4.94 4.60 14.07
C ILE A 446 -4.76 6.12 13.85
N PRO A 447 -3.84 6.54 12.96
CA PRO A 447 -3.61 7.95 12.67
C PRO A 447 -4.68 8.50 11.74
N TYR A 448 -5.32 9.59 12.17
CA TYR A 448 -6.24 10.41 11.39
C TYR A 448 -5.65 11.81 11.20
N VAL A 449 -5.98 12.42 10.07
CA VAL A 449 -5.64 13.81 9.74
C VAL A 449 -6.90 14.64 9.62
N ILE A 450 -6.77 15.94 9.93
CA ILE A 450 -7.84 16.93 9.81
C ILE A 450 -7.45 17.89 8.70
N ILE A 451 -8.30 17.96 7.68
CA ILE A 451 -8.05 18.65 6.42
C ILE A 451 -9.09 19.76 6.25
N ASN A 452 -8.63 20.97 5.92
CA ASN A 452 -9.49 21.99 5.32
C ASN A 452 -9.34 21.89 3.81
N ASP A 453 -10.43 21.58 3.12
CA ASP A 453 -10.47 21.49 1.66
C ASP A 453 -11.37 22.60 1.11
N PRO A 454 -10.85 23.50 0.25
CA PRO A 454 -11.63 24.64 -0.23
C PRO A 454 -12.73 24.28 -1.23
N PHE A 455 -12.75 23.06 -1.79
CA PHE A 455 -13.65 22.68 -2.88
C PHE A 455 -15.08 22.40 -2.38
N PRO A 456 -16.12 23.00 -2.99
CA PRO A 456 -17.51 22.82 -2.58
C PRO A 456 -18.11 21.52 -3.12
N TYR A 457 -17.68 20.38 -2.57
CA TYR A 457 -18.19 19.08 -3.00
C TYR A 457 -19.71 18.96 -2.83
N PRO A 458 -20.46 18.56 -3.88
CA PRO A 458 -21.80 18.01 -3.70
C PRO A 458 -21.73 16.77 -2.80
N ARG A 459 -22.69 16.58 -1.87
CA ARG A 459 -22.69 15.47 -0.90
C ARG A 459 -22.37 14.09 -1.49
N ILE A 460 -22.92 13.79 -2.68
CA ILE A 460 -22.77 12.48 -3.35
C ILE A 460 -21.39 12.32 -4.04
N LYS A 461 -20.69 13.42 -4.31
CA LYS A 461 -19.38 13.44 -5.00
C LYS A 461 -18.24 13.83 -4.04
N ASN A 462 -18.46 13.78 -2.74
CA ASN A 462 -17.46 14.18 -1.76
C ASN A 462 -16.37 13.10 -1.64
N ILE A 463 -15.16 13.44 -2.10
CA ILE A 463 -14.04 12.50 -2.16
C ILE A 463 -13.62 11.98 -0.77
N TYR A 464 -13.77 12.79 0.29
CA TYR A 464 -13.43 12.37 1.66
C TYR A 464 -14.43 11.36 2.19
N LEU A 465 -15.73 11.62 2.01
CA LEU A 465 -16.78 10.70 2.44
C LEU A 465 -16.67 9.37 1.67
N ASN A 466 -16.39 9.44 0.37
CA ASN A 466 -16.17 8.26 -0.46
C ASN A 466 -14.92 7.47 -0.06
N ALA A 467 -13.91 8.15 0.51
CA ALA A 467 -12.69 7.54 1.03
C ALA A 467 -12.79 7.11 2.51
N GLY A 468 -13.99 7.09 3.10
CA GLY A 468 -14.21 6.65 4.48
C GLY A 468 -13.92 7.70 5.56
N GLY A 469 -13.72 8.96 5.15
CA GLY A 469 -13.65 10.11 6.04
C GLY A 469 -15.02 10.60 6.51
N VAL A 470 -14.99 11.54 7.45
CA VAL A 470 -16.19 12.23 7.96
C VAL A 470 -16.02 13.73 7.82
N GLU A 471 -17.12 14.43 7.55
CA GLU A 471 -17.18 15.88 7.59
C GLU A 471 -17.31 16.34 9.05
N LEU A 472 -16.38 17.17 9.51
CA LEU A 472 -16.40 17.75 10.85
C LEU A 472 -17.16 19.08 10.88
N ASN A 473 -16.91 19.90 9.86
CA ASN A 473 -17.55 21.18 9.59
C ASN A 473 -17.60 21.38 8.07
N ASN A 474 -18.35 22.37 7.60
CA ASN A 474 -18.33 22.72 6.17
C ASN A 474 -16.88 22.98 5.70
N PHE A 475 -16.44 22.31 4.64
CA PHE A 475 -15.07 22.36 4.11
C PHE A 475 -13.97 21.80 5.03
N GLN A 476 -14.33 21.02 6.05
CA GLN A 476 -13.38 20.42 6.98
C GLN A 476 -13.67 18.93 7.21
N TYR A 477 -12.66 18.10 7.01
CA TYR A 477 -12.80 16.66 6.99
C TYR A 477 -11.80 15.99 7.94
N GLN A 478 -12.23 14.89 8.56
CA GLN A 478 -11.34 13.95 9.24
C GLN A 478 -11.30 12.66 8.43
N ILE A 479 -10.10 12.17 8.16
CA ILE A 479 -9.89 10.96 7.36
C ILE A 479 -8.64 10.24 7.89
N SER A 480 -8.59 8.91 7.76
CA SER A 480 -7.37 8.18 8.15
C SER A 480 -6.19 8.66 7.30
N LEU A 481 -5.00 8.76 7.89
CA LEU A 481 -3.80 9.18 7.16
C LEU A 481 -3.55 8.28 5.94
N LYS A 482 -3.86 6.99 6.07
CA LYS A 482 -3.74 6.02 5.00
C LYS A 482 -4.72 6.31 3.85
N ALA A 483 -6.01 6.50 4.12
CA ALA A 483 -6.99 6.80 3.07
C ALA A 483 -6.72 8.17 2.43
N PHE A 484 -6.26 9.16 3.20
CA PHE A 484 -5.81 10.44 2.66
C PHE A 484 -4.63 10.27 1.69
N THR A 485 -3.68 9.40 2.03
CA THR A 485 -2.50 9.13 1.20
C THR A 485 -2.86 8.32 -0.05
N ASN A 486 -3.59 7.23 0.11
CA ASN A 486 -3.81 6.26 -0.95
C ASN A 486 -5.04 6.57 -1.80
N ASN A 487 -6.17 6.95 -1.19
CA ASN A 487 -7.45 7.06 -1.90
C ASN A 487 -7.60 8.43 -2.55
N LEU A 488 -7.16 9.49 -1.85
CA LEU A 488 -7.13 10.84 -2.41
C LEU A 488 -5.83 11.13 -3.16
N PHE A 489 -4.89 10.17 -3.14
CA PHE A 489 -3.58 10.23 -3.77
C PHE A 489 -2.84 11.51 -3.38
N TRP A 490 -2.39 11.57 -2.12
CA TRP A 490 -1.50 12.63 -1.64
C TRP A 490 -0.07 12.34 -2.10
N HIS A 491 0.45 13.13 -3.03
CA HIS A 491 1.75 12.88 -3.65
C HIS A 491 2.72 14.07 -3.60
N TRP A 492 2.28 15.22 -3.08
CA TRP A 492 3.10 16.41 -2.90
C TRP A 492 2.76 17.16 -1.61
N SER A 493 3.76 17.75 -0.96
CA SER A 493 3.61 18.48 0.30
C SER A 493 4.49 19.71 0.37
N LEU A 494 3.98 20.76 1.00
CA LEU A 494 4.79 21.81 1.64
C LEU A 494 4.64 21.71 3.15
N TYR A 495 5.77 21.54 3.84
CA TYR A 495 5.82 21.37 5.29
C TYR A 495 6.96 22.19 5.89
N ASN A 496 7.03 22.25 7.21
CA ASN A 496 7.88 23.16 7.98
C ASN A 496 7.72 24.62 7.53
N ILE A 497 6.49 24.99 7.13
CA ILE A 497 6.19 26.33 6.65
C ILE A 497 6.55 27.34 7.74
N ALA A 498 7.29 28.37 7.39
CA ALA A 498 7.63 29.48 8.27
C ALA A 498 7.62 30.79 7.48
N LEU A 499 7.18 31.87 8.14
CA LEU A 499 7.26 33.23 7.61
C LEU A 499 8.03 34.08 8.62
N ASN A 500 9.28 34.42 8.25
CA ASN A 500 10.21 35.17 9.09
C ASN A 500 10.22 36.66 8.77
#